data_AF-E3N503-F1
#
_entry.id   AF-E3N503-F1
#
_cell.length_a   1.000
_cell.length_b   1.000
_cell.length_c   1.000
_cell.angle_alpha   90.00
_cell.angle_beta   90.00
_cell.angle_gamma   90.00
#
_symmetry.space_group_name_H-M   'P 1'
#
loop_
_entity.id
_entity.type
_entity.pdbx_description
1 polymer ?
#
loop_
_entity_poly.entity_id
_entity_poly.type
_entity_poly.pdbx_seq_one_letter_code
_entity_poly.pdbx_strand_id
1 'polypeptide(L)'
;MDVHIRCDPSIKNWCAEFLVYEVDTIPYSHDHLLSQKFCSNQPGVNFKWTQQLGGDTSASCAEVKFLKREEGRRKKEHYEINYMLQHNCTIMGSFRCVNEDENEVRVSVDGEQHVKFEVAAFNRGTYERCPFHVVADK
;
A
#
# COMPACT_ATOMS: atom_id res chain seq x y z
N MET A 1 -5.30 5.71 -8.99
CA MET A 1 -4.60 4.50 -8.51
C MET A 1 -5.29 3.27 -9.05
N ASP A 2 -4.52 2.37 -9.66
CA ASP A 2 -4.99 1.11 -10.23
C ASP A 2 -4.39 -0.07 -9.46
N VAL A 3 -5.21 -0.99 -8.98
CA VAL A 3 -4.76 -2.18 -8.25
C VAL A 3 -5.22 -3.42 -8.99
N HIS A 4 -4.29 -4.31 -9.32
CA HIS A 4 -4.56 -5.59 -9.95
C HIS A 4 -4.01 -6.72 -9.09
N ILE A 5 -4.89 -7.51 -8.48
CA ILE A 5 -4.52 -8.65 -7.65
C ILE A 5 -4.85 -9.92 -8.42
N ARG A 6 -3.84 -10.74 -8.69
CA ARG A 6 -3.96 -12.00 -9.42
C ARG A 6 -3.79 -13.20 -8.49
N CYS A 7 -4.64 -14.19 -8.70
CA CYS A 7 -4.57 -15.51 -8.11
C CYS A 7 -4.36 -16.57 -9.20
N ASP A 8 -3.93 -17.77 -8.83
CA ASP A 8 -3.82 -18.88 -9.79
C ASP A 8 -5.21 -19.39 -10.21
N PRO A 9 -5.48 -19.63 -11.50
CA PRO A 9 -6.79 -20.11 -11.99
C PRO A 9 -7.25 -21.47 -11.43
N SER A 10 -6.35 -22.26 -10.84
CA SER A 10 -6.70 -23.52 -10.15
C SER A 10 -7.46 -23.26 -8.85
N ILE A 11 -7.29 -22.10 -8.21
CA ILE A 11 -7.99 -21.74 -6.98
C ILE A 11 -9.38 -21.17 -7.33
N LYS A 12 -10.41 -21.98 -7.11
CA LYS A 12 -11.79 -21.66 -7.53
C LYS A 12 -12.48 -20.60 -6.69
N ASN A 13 -12.13 -20.49 -5.41
CA ASN A 13 -12.69 -19.50 -4.50
C ASN A 13 -11.57 -19.03 -3.59
N TRP A 14 -11.38 -17.72 -3.51
CA TRP A 14 -10.42 -17.11 -2.61
C TRP A 14 -10.96 -15.78 -2.11
N CYS A 15 -10.47 -15.37 -0.95
CA CYS A 15 -10.79 -14.12 -0.30
C CYS A 15 -9.51 -13.40 0.05
N ALA A 16 -9.59 -12.07 0.07
CA ALA A 16 -8.51 -11.24 0.53
C ALA A 16 -9.00 -9.95 1.20
N GLU A 17 -8.16 -9.45 2.08
CA GLU A 17 -8.20 -8.11 2.65
C GLU A 17 -6.94 -7.38 2.19
N PHE A 18 -7.13 -6.26 1.52
CA PHE A 18 -6.08 -5.45 0.92
C PHE A 18 -6.11 -4.07 1.57
N LEU A 19 -4.94 -3.56 1.97
CA LEU A 19 -4.77 -2.26 2.59
C LEU A 19 -3.64 -1.53 1.87
N VAL A 20 -3.84 -0.25 1.57
CA VAL A 20 -2.86 0.67 1.01
C VAL A 20 -2.70 1.79 2.03
N TYR A 21 -1.46 2.15 2.29
CA TYR A 21 -1.14 3.13 3.31
C TYR A 21 0.06 3.97 2.91
N GLU A 22 0.14 5.17 3.48
CA GLU A 22 1.33 6.01 3.45
C GLU A 22 2.32 5.54 4.51
N VAL A 23 3.58 5.38 4.10
CA VAL A 23 4.68 5.00 4.97
C VAL A 23 5.21 6.25 5.66
N ASP A 24 4.65 6.60 6.81
CA ASP A 24 5.24 7.62 7.67
C ASP A 24 6.42 7.07 8.49
N THR A 25 7.57 7.71 8.33
CA THR A 25 8.79 7.37 9.09
C THR A 25 8.76 7.92 10.52
N ILE A 26 8.03 9.02 10.80
CA ILE A 26 7.96 9.66 12.13
C ILE A 26 6.64 10.47 12.29
N PRO A 27 5.80 10.24 13.33
CA PRO A 27 5.85 9.23 14.37
C PRO A 27 4.86 8.09 14.09
N TYR A 28 5.32 7.01 13.46
CA TYR A 28 4.77 5.64 13.48
C TYR A 28 3.27 5.42 13.17
N SER A 29 2.51 6.42 12.72
CA SER A 29 1.17 6.22 12.21
C SER A 29 1.22 6.20 10.70
N HIS A 30 1.25 5.00 10.11
CA HIS A 30 0.98 4.89 8.69
C HIS A 30 -0.44 5.37 8.41
N ASP A 31 -0.61 6.26 7.42
CA ASP A 31 -1.93 6.77 7.09
C ASP A 31 -2.68 5.79 6.22
N HIS A 32 -3.87 5.40 6.65
CA HIS A 32 -4.77 4.61 5.82
C HIS A 32 -5.19 5.39 4.58
N LEU A 33 -4.90 4.84 3.40
CA LEU A 33 -5.33 5.43 2.13
C LEU A 33 -6.52 4.68 1.53
N LEU A 34 -6.51 3.35 1.63
CA LEU A 34 -7.55 2.50 1.05
C LEU A 34 -7.53 1.12 1.71
N SER A 35 -8.70 0.59 2.08
CA SER A 35 -8.83 -0.83 2.40
C SER A 35 -10.00 -1.45 1.65
N GLN A 36 -9.83 -2.67 1.16
CA GLN A 36 -10.86 -3.44 0.50
C GLN A 36 -10.84 -4.89 0.95
N LYS A 37 -12.02 -5.42 1.27
CA LYS A 37 -12.27 -6.86 1.48
C LYS A 37 -13.04 -7.41 0.29
N PHE A 38 -12.68 -8.61 -0.16
CA PHE A 38 -13.42 -9.28 -1.21
C PHE A 38 -13.25 -10.80 -1.14
N CYS A 39 -14.21 -11.51 -1.74
CA CYS A 39 -14.07 -12.90 -2.13
C CYS A 39 -14.40 -13.00 -3.63
N SER A 40 -13.66 -13.83 -4.36
CA SER A 40 -13.79 -13.96 -5.80
C SER A 40 -13.63 -15.41 -6.23
N ASN A 41 -14.33 -15.76 -7.30
CA ASN A 41 -14.13 -17.00 -8.06
C ASN A 41 -13.34 -16.77 -9.36
N GLN A 42 -12.92 -15.53 -9.61
CA GLN A 42 -12.12 -15.14 -10.76
C GLN A 42 -10.62 -15.22 -10.43
N PRO A 43 -9.76 -15.47 -11.42
CA PRO A 43 -8.30 -15.52 -11.24
C PRO A 43 -7.68 -14.15 -10.95
N GLY A 44 -8.47 -13.09 -10.87
CA GLY A 44 -7.99 -11.78 -10.44
C GLY A 44 -9.12 -10.82 -10.12
N VAL A 45 -8.77 -9.76 -9.41
CA VAL A 45 -9.68 -8.66 -9.08
C VAL A 45 -8.94 -7.35 -9.34
N ASN A 46 -9.65 -6.40 -9.96
CA ASN A 46 -9.13 -5.10 -10.35
C ASN A 46 -9.93 -4.01 -9.65
N PHE A 47 -9.24 -3.03 -9.09
CA PHE A 47 -9.84 -1.86 -8.48
C PHE A 47 -9.23 -0.60 -9.08
N LYS A 48 -10.09 0.39 -9.32
CA LYS A 48 -9.67 1.74 -9.66
C LYS A 48 -10.11 2.66 -8.53
N TRP A 49 -9.19 3.46 -8.03
CA TRP A 49 -9.47 4.42 -6.96
C TRP A 49 -8.86 5.77 -7.30
N THR A 50 -9.63 6.83 -7.06
CA THR A 50 -9.15 8.20 -7.18
C THR A 50 -9.12 8.80 -5.79
N GLN A 51 -7.92 8.99 -5.25
CA GLN A 51 -7.71 9.66 -3.96
C GLN A 51 -7.17 11.06 -4.24
N GLN A 52 -7.76 12.07 -3.63
CA GLN A 52 -7.05 13.32 -3.40
C GLN A 52 -6.25 13.12 -2.13
N LEU A 53 -4.93 12.96 -2.26
CA LEU A 53 -4.04 13.04 -1.10
C LEU A 53 -4.08 14.50 -0.67
N GLY A 54 -4.92 14.78 0.34
CA GLY A 54 -4.93 16.08 0.98
C GLY A 54 -3.54 16.30 1.55
N GLY A 55 -2.90 17.38 1.13
CA GLY A 55 -1.63 17.85 1.68
C GLY A 55 -1.81 18.31 3.12
N ASP A 56 -2.24 17.41 3.99
CA ASP A 56 -1.90 17.53 5.39
C ASP A 56 -0.43 17.14 5.44
N THR A 57 0.35 18.00 6.05
CA THR A 57 1.76 17.80 6.35
C THR A 57 1.93 16.53 7.19
N SER A 58 1.85 15.34 6.59
CA SER A 58 2.39 14.10 7.15
C SER A 58 3.90 14.30 7.17
N ALA A 59 4.41 14.31 8.39
CA ALA A 59 5.69 14.88 8.75
C ALA A 59 6.87 13.98 8.39
N SER A 60 6.85 13.26 7.27
CA SER A 60 8.04 12.61 6.71
C SER A 60 8.96 13.59 5.96
N CYS A 61 8.51 14.84 5.72
CA CYS A 61 9.37 15.94 5.27
C CYS A 61 9.58 17.09 6.27
N ALA A 62 8.96 17.07 7.46
CA ALA A 62 8.98 18.19 8.40
C ALA A 62 9.72 17.91 9.72
N GLU A 63 11.01 17.62 9.66
CA GLU A 63 11.97 18.25 10.60
C GLU A 63 13.41 18.22 10.05
N VAL A 64 13.63 18.84 8.89
CA VAL A 64 14.97 19.42 8.66
C VAL A 64 15.03 20.63 9.59
N LYS A 65 15.56 20.40 10.80
CA LYS A 65 15.98 21.45 11.72
C LYS A 65 16.57 22.59 10.91
N PHE A 66 16.04 23.78 11.14
CA PHE A 66 16.57 25.06 10.68
C PHE A 66 18.11 25.10 10.81
N LEU A 67 18.83 24.67 9.78
CA LEU A 67 20.26 24.87 9.64
C LEU A 67 20.55 25.23 8.19
N LYS A 68 20.38 26.54 7.97
CA LYS A 68 21.08 27.41 7.04
C LYS A 68 20.89 27.15 5.53
N ARG A 69 20.60 28.26 4.86
CA ARG A 69 20.69 28.47 3.41
C ARG A 69 21.86 27.70 2.80
N GLU A 70 21.55 26.75 1.93
CA GLU A 70 22.35 26.47 0.75
C GLU A 70 21.45 26.58 -0.48
N GLU A 71 22.04 27.13 -1.54
CA GLU A 71 21.39 27.47 -2.81
C GLU A 71 20.73 26.25 -3.49
N GLY A 72 19.52 26.44 -3.99
CA GLY A 72 19.17 25.92 -5.33
C GLY A 72 18.78 24.45 -5.48
N ARG A 73 18.19 23.77 -4.49
CA ARG A 73 17.51 22.48 -4.75
C ARG A 73 16.19 22.38 -3.99
N ARG A 74 15.07 22.61 -4.70
CA ARG A 74 13.72 22.33 -4.19
C ARG A 74 13.68 20.83 -3.85
N LYS A 75 13.64 20.49 -2.56
CA LYS A 75 13.43 19.10 -2.12
C LYS A 75 12.07 18.70 -2.70
N LYS A 76 12.05 17.76 -3.63
CA LYS A 76 10.79 17.20 -4.11
C LYS A 76 10.26 16.35 -2.98
N GLU A 77 9.14 16.78 -2.41
CA GLU A 77 8.44 16.00 -1.41
C GLU A 77 7.77 14.83 -2.13
N HIS A 78 7.87 13.65 -1.52
CA HIS A 78 7.31 12.42 -2.06
C HIS A 78 6.51 11.73 -0.98
N TYR A 79 5.33 11.22 -1.34
CA TYR A 79 4.64 10.22 -0.54
C TYR A 79 5.27 8.85 -0.79
N GLU A 80 5.56 8.12 0.28
CA GLU A 80 5.98 6.73 0.23
C GLU A 80 4.72 5.88 0.44
N ILE A 81 4.26 5.15 -0.57
CA ILE A 81 3.00 4.40 -0.52
C ILE A 81 3.30 2.92 -0.57
N ASN A 82 2.74 2.14 0.35
CA ASN A 82 2.91 0.68 0.38
C ASN A 82 1.54 -0.03 0.50
N TYR A 83 1.53 -1.35 0.37
CA TYR A 83 0.35 -2.17 0.53
C TYR A 83 0.60 -3.42 1.40
N MET A 84 -0.46 -3.87 2.05
CA MET A 84 -0.55 -5.17 2.70
C MET A 84 -1.68 -5.98 2.08
N LEU A 85 -1.49 -7.29 1.93
CA LEU A 85 -2.51 -8.22 1.45
C LEU A 85 -2.58 -9.46 2.35
N GLN A 86 -3.69 -9.63 3.07
CA GLN A 86 -4.04 -10.89 3.69
C GLN A 86 -4.93 -11.68 2.72
N HIS A 87 -4.54 -12.88 2.31
CA HIS A 87 -5.31 -13.66 1.34
C HIS A 87 -5.25 -15.16 1.60
N ASN A 88 -6.20 -15.92 1.07
CA ASN A 88 -6.15 -17.38 1.06
C ASN A 88 -5.96 -17.99 -0.35
N CYS A 89 -5.48 -17.20 -1.31
CA CYS A 89 -5.05 -17.69 -2.62
C CYS A 89 -3.80 -18.60 -2.50
N THR A 90 -4.00 -19.82 -2.02
CA THR A 90 -2.96 -20.82 -1.79
C THR A 90 -3.50 -22.21 -2.10
N ILE A 91 -2.61 -23.16 -2.39
CA ILE A 91 -3.01 -24.55 -2.71
C ILE A 91 -3.83 -25.17 -1.55
N MET A 92 -3.52 -24.80 -0.30
CA MET A 92 -4.20 -25.32 0.88
C MET A 92 -5.38 -24.46 1.34
N GLY A 93 -5.66 -23.33 0.68
CA GLY A 93 -6.65 -22.35 1.16
C GLY A 93 -6.29 -21.72 2.51
N SER A 94 -5.04 -21.83 2.95
CA SER A 94 -4.53 -21.17 4.15
C SER A 94 -4.30 -19.68 3.91
N PHE A 95 -4.56 -18.87 4.93
CA PHE A 95 -4.30 -17.45 4.88
C PHE A 95 -2.80 -17.16 4.94
N ARG A 96 -2.37 -16.21 4.11
CA ARG A 96 -1.04 -15.63 4.09
C ARG A 96 -1.10 -14.11 4.14
N CYS A 97 -0.02 -13.50 4.60
CA CYS A 97 0.19 -12.07 4.57
C CYS A 97 1.34 -11.69 3.64
N VAL A 98 1.05 -10.84 2.66
CA VAL A 98 2.07 -10.10 1.88
C VAL A 98 2.20 -8.73 2.53
N ASN A 99 3.35 -8.48 3.16
CA ASN A 99 3.73 -7.22 3.76
C ASN A 99 5.24 -7.07 3.59
N GLU A 100 5.66 -6.56 2.44
CA GLU A 100 7.06 -6.50 2.06
C GLU A 100 7.41 -5.05 1.75
N ASP A 101 8.55 -4.58 2.26
CA ASP A 101 9.02 -3.20 2.06
C ASP A 101 9.32 -2.90 0.58
N GLU A 102 9.64 -3.93 -0.22
CA GLU A 102 9.88 -3.80 -1.66
C GLU A 102 8.65 -3.43 -2.49
N ASN A 103 7.47 -3.42 -1.88
CA ASN A 103 6.23 -2.97 -2.52
C ASN A 103 6.04 -1.44 -2.49
N GLU A 104 6.93 -0.70 -1.81
CA GLU A 104 6.85 0.76 -1.69
C GLU A 104 7.00 1.47 -3.04
N VAL A 105 6.13 2.45 -3.28
CA VAL A 105 6.16 3.35 -4.44
C VAL A 105 6.28 4.78 -3.94
N ARG A 106 7.29 5.50 -4.45
CA ARG A 106 7.44 6.94 -4.22
C ARG A 106 6.68 7.75 -5.26
N VAL A 107 5.77 8.61 -4.81
CA VAL A 107 5.02 9.52 -5.70
C VAL A 107 5.25 10.98 -5.34
N SER A 108 5.27 11.86 -6.34
CA SER A 108 5.42 13.30 -6.14
C SER A 108 4.18 13.88 -5.44
N VAL A 109 4.37 14.80 -4.49
CA VAL A 109 3.25 15.56 -3.90
C VAL A 109 2.64 16.56 -4.89
N ASP A 110 3.41 16.96 -5.91
CA ASP A 110 2.98 17.95 -6.91
C ASP A 110 2.22 17.27 -8.06
N GLY A 111 0.97 17.70 -8.30
CA GLY A 111 0.18 17.32 -9.47
C GLY A 111 -0.53 15.96 -9.36
N GLU A 112 -1.34 15.63 -10.37
CA GLU A 112 -2.05 14.34 -10.42
C GLU A 112 -1.06 13.18 -10.61
N GLN A 113 -1.14 12.18 -9.72
CA GLN A 113 -0.28 11.00 -9.75
C GLN A 113 -1.07 9.74 -10.08
N HIS A 114 -0.45 8.86 -10.87
CA HIS A 114 -1.02 7.57 -11.21
C HIS A 114 -0.19 6.42 -10.64
N VAL A 115 -0.63 5.89 -9.49
CA VAL A 115 -0.02 4.71 -8.83
C VAL A 115 -0.64 3.44 -9.37
N LYS A 116 0.19 2.43 -9.62
CA LYS A 116 -0.27 1.10 -10.06
C LYS A 116 0.35 0.00 -9.23
N PHE A 117 -0.47 -0.88 -8.64
CA PHE A 117 -0.02 -2.08 -7.95
C PHE A 117 -0.41 -3.34 -8.72
N GLU A 118 0.55 -4.24 -8.90
CA GLU A 118 0.39 -5.54 -9.55
C GLU A 118 0.78 -6.63 -8.55
N VAL A 119 -0.21 -7.30 -7.97
CA VAL A 119 0.00 -8.23 -6.86
C VAL A 119 -0.21 -9.66 -7.33
N ALA A 120 0.85 -10.47 -7.36
CA ALA A 120 0.76 -11.91 -7.59
C ALA A 120 0.60 -12.63 -6.24
N ALA A 121 -0.64 -13.04 -5.91
CA ALA A 121 -0.97 -13.57 -4.59
C ALA A 121 -0.69 -15.08 -4.44
N PHE A 122 -0.61 -15.85 -5.52
CA PHE A 122 -0.54 -17.31 -5.43
C PHE A 122 0.62 -17.82 -4.57
N ASN A 123 0.30 -18.44 -3.44
CA ASN A 123 1.26 -18.93 -2.42
C ASN A 123 2.25 -17.88 -1.88
N ARG A 124 2.07 -16.58 -2.18
CA ARG A 124 2.96 -15.51 -1.73
C ARG A 124 2.66 -15.13 -0.27
N GLY A 125 3.65 -14.60 0.43
CA GLY A 125 3.51 -14.10 1.80
C GLY A 125 3.79 -15.13 2.89
N THR A 126 3.82 -14.64 4.13
CA THR A 126 4.06 -15.42 5.36
C THR A 126 2.75 -15.99 5.91
N TYR A 127 2.81 -16.94 6.84
CA TYR A 127 1.62 -17.51 7.49
C TYR A 127 1.05 -16.63 8.62
N GLU A 128 1.65 -15.46 8.84
CA GLU A 128 1.25 -14.55 9.90
C GLU A 128 0.02 -13.73 9.47
N ARG A 129 -0.62 -13.08 10.45
CA ARG A 129 -1.64 -12.07 10.15
C ARG A 129 -0.96 -10.78 9.74
N CYS A 130 -1.50 -10.09 8.75
CA CYS A 130 -1.04 -8.77 8.40
C CYS A 130 -1.28 -7.81 9.57
N PRO A 131 -0.29 -6.98 9.92
CA PRO A 131 -0.41 -6.04 11.03
C PRO A 131 -1.24 -4.81 10.64
N PHE A 132 -2.45 -5.00 10.09
CA PHE A 132 -3.30 -3.88 9.65
C PHE A 132 -3.58 -2.85 10.76
N HIS A 133 -3.53 -3.26 12.03
CA HIS A 133 -3.71 -2.42 13.22
C HIS A 133 -2.61 -1.38 13.44
N VAL A 134 -1.47 -1.49 12.75
CA VAL A 134 -0.37 -0.49 12.83
C VAL A 134 -0.60 0.67 11.87
N VAL A 135 -1.64 0.59 11.03
CA VAL A 135 -2.10 1.67 10.17
C VAL A 135 -3.25 2.37 10.89
N ALA A 136 -3.12 3.67 11.10
CA ALA A 136 -4.12 4.46 11.78
C ALA A 136 -5.17 4.96 10.76
N ASP A 137 -6.45 4.85 11.12
CA ASP A 137 -7.49 5.60 10.43
C ASP A 137 -7.32 7.09 10.79
N LYS A 138 -7.09 7.94 9.78
CA LYS A 138 -7.08 9.39 9.94
C LYS A 138 -8.49 9.95 10.15
#